data_AF-A0A3B4UW78-F1
#
_entry.id   AF-A0A3B4UW78-F1
#
_cell.length_a   1.000
_cell.length_b   1.000
_cell.length_c   1.000
_cell.angle_alpha   90.00
_cell.angle_beta   90.00
_cell.angle_gamma   90.00
#
_symmetry.space_group_name_H-M   'P 1'
#
loop_
_entity.id
_entity.type
_entity.pdbx_description
1 polymer ?
#
loop_
_entity_poly.entity_id
_entity_poly.type
_entity_poly.pdbx_seq_one_letter_code
_entity_poly.pdbx_strand_id
1 'polypeptide(L)'
;MEAPNSSHTTNISSVDNASLFSGSPYTTVEIVLIILVAGSLSLITVIGNILVMLSIKVNRNLQTVNNYFLFSLACADLIIGVCSMNLYTVYIVIGYWPLGAVVCDLWLAVDYVVSNASVMNLLIISFDRYFCVTKPLSYPARRSTKMAGLMIAAAWVLSFILWAPAILFWQFIVGGRTVPSGECYIQFFSNPAVTFGTAIAAFYLPVAIMIHLYWRISKASRSRMRRDSRKTSGTSIGEGPSHSQEDGCGSQNNCIATREAQEEAGDGKDKEMLQRPNGDSPCKEEGTDQLDSDSIHASTSKDTAAAPASSQKSSNGGRKTNQTQPPSPENSAADRQSLVTRTLFKVTKQNAVAKWKKRGISSREKKVTRTIMAILVAFVATWTPYNVMVLINTFCSICIPNSLWTIGYWLCYINSTINPACYALCNATFKNTFKHLLLCQYKNIRTAR
;
A
#
# COMPACT_ATOMS: atom_id res chain seq x y z
N MET A 1 55.90 -35.99 -63.03
CA MET A 1 54.82 -35.26 -63.72
C MET A 1 53.52 -35.99 -63.40
N GLU A 2 52.50 -35.40 -62.79
CA GLU A 2 52.42 -34.13 -62.06
C GLU A 2 51.16 -34.16 -61.18
N ALA A 3 51.17 -33.40 -60.09
CA ALA A 3 49.95 -33.16 -59.31
C ALA A 3 49.53 -31.70 -59.48
N PRO A 4 48.22 -31.41 -59.50
CA PRO A 4 47.71 -30.15 -59.01
C PRO A 4 46.81 -30.37 -57.78
N ASN A 5 47.05 -29.56 -56.74
CA ASN A 5 46.21 -29.50 -55.56
C ASN A 5 44.78 -29.06 -55.92
N SER A 6 43.76 -29.75 -55.38
CA SER A 6 42.48 -29.11 -55.06
C SER A 6 42.49 -28.72 -53.57
N SER A 7 42.84 -27.46 -53.28
CA SER A 7 42.82 -26.94 -51.92
C SER A 7 41.39 -26.86 -51.41
N HIS A 8 41.00 -27.75 -50.49
CA HIS A 8 39.78 -27.61 -49.70
C HIS A 8 39.92 -26.48 -48.68
N THR A 9 39.90 -25.24 -49.17
CA THR A 9 39.89 -24.03 -48.35
C THR A 9 38.49 -23.86 -47.76
N THR A 10 38.21 -24.58 -46.67
CA THR A 10 37.00 -24.39 -45.88
C THR A 10 37.05 -23.02 -45.22
N ASN A 11 36.45 -22.01 -45.86
CA ASN A 11 36.29 -20.65 -45.31
C ASN A 11 35.28 -20.65 -44.15
N ILE A 12 35.70 -21.14 -42.98
CA ILE A 12 34.92 -21.13 -41.73
C ILE A 12 34.97 -19.72 -41.13
N SER A 13 34.32 -18.76 -41.79
CA SER A 13 34.31 -17.34 -41.37
C SER A 13 33.14 -16.50 -41.91
N SER A 14 32.04 -17.11 -42.37
CA SER A 14 30.84 -16.38 -42.85
C SER A 14 29.50 -17.05 -42.50
N VAL A 15 29.35 -17.51 -41.25
CA VAL A 15 28.18 -18.27 -40.78
C VAL A 15 27.04 -17.33 -40.31
N ASP A 16 25.86 -17.48 -40.93
CA ASP A 16 24.49 -17.21 -40.44
C ASP A 16 24.07 -15.83 -39.86
N ASN A 17 24.83 -14.75 -40.02
CA ASN A 17 24.30 -13.41 -39.72
C ASN A 17 23.17 -12.92 -40.66
N ALA A 18 23.05 -13.52 -41.86
CA ALA A 18 22.03 -13.14 -42.86
C ALA A 18 20.76 -14.01 -42.83
N SER A 19 20.83 -15.23 -42.29
CA SER A 19 19.74 -16.20 -42.28
C SER A 19 18.77 -16.00 -41.12
N LEU A 20 19.26 -15.64 -39.93
CA LEU A 20 18.45 -15.53 -38.70
C LEU A 20 17.26 -14.57 -38.82
N PHE A 21 17.43 -13.44 -39.51
CA PHE A 21 16.39 -12.43 -39.72
C PHE A 21 15.70 -12.52 -41.10
N SER A 22 15.99 -13.55 -41.90
CA SER A 22 15.45 -13.69 -43.26
C SER A 22 13.94 -13.92 -43.32
N GLY A 23 13.28 -14.19 -42.19
CA GLY A 23 11.82 -14.26 -42.04
C GLY A 23 11.19 -13.04 -41.34
N SER A 24 11.96 -12.00 -41.04
CA SER A 24 11.46 -10.81 -40.33
C SER A 24 10.55 -9.97 -41.24
N PRO A 25 9.41 -9.45 -40.73
CA PRO A 25 8.57 -8.51 -41.48
C PRO A 25 9.12 -7.06 -41.48
N TYR A 26 10.28 -6.82 -40.86
CA TYR A 26 10.88 -5.49 -40.67
C TYR A 26 12.18 -5.32 -41.46
N THR A 27 12.46 -4.10 -41.92
CA THR A 27 13.76 -3.77 -42.50
C THR A 27 14.86 -3.74 -41.43
N THR A 28 16.12 -3.90 -41.83
CA THR A 28 17.29 -3.86 -40.91
C THR A 28 17.34 -2.58 -40.06
N VAL A 29 16.88 -1.44 -40.59
CA VAL A 29 16.83 -0.17 -39.86
C VAL A 29 15.74 -0.20 -38.79
N GLU A 30 14.55 -0.71 -39.12
CA GLU A 30 13.46 -0.88 -38.15
C GLU A 30 13.83 -1.90 -37.06
N ILE A 31 14.48 -3.01 -37.42
CA ILE A 31 15.02 -4.01 -36.48
C ILE A 31 15.95 -3.34 -35.47
N VAL A 32 16.93 -2.55 -35.93
CA VAL A 32 17.86 -1.83 -35.05
C VAL A 32 17.14 -0.82 -34.15
N LEU A 33 16.17 -0.08 -34.69
CA LEU A 33 15.36 0.87 -33.91
C LEU A 33 14.50 0.16 -32.85
N ILE A 34 13.85 -0.95 -33.19
CA ILE A 34 13.05 -1.77 -32.27
C ILE A 34 13.93 -2.30 -31.14
N ILE A 35 15.10 -2.87 -31.44
CA ILE A 35 16.05 -3.37 -30.43
C ILE A 35 16.52 -2.24 -29.50
N LEU A 36 16.84 -1.05 -30.04
CA LEU A 36 17.29 0.08 -29.23
C LEU A 36 16.18 0.64 -28.32
N VAL A 37 14.94 0.75 -28.82
CA VAL A 37 13.81 1.24 -28.02
C VAL A 37 13.38 0.21 -26.98
N ALA A 38 13.20 -1.05 -27.37
CA ALA A 38 12.81 -2.12 -26.46
C ALA A 38 13.88 -2.39 -25.40
N GLY A 39 15.16 -2.46 -25.80
CA GLY A 39 16.29 -2.66 -24.90
C GLY A 39 16.50 -1.50 -23.92
N SER A 40 16.27 -0.25 -24.33
CA SER A 40 16.33 0.90 -23.42
C SER A 40 15.13 0.96 -22.45
N LEU A 41 13.91 0.64 -22.89
CA LEU A 41 12.74 0.48 -22.01
C LEU A 41 12.94 -0.65 -20.99
N SER A 42 13.45 -1.79 -21.44
CA SER A 42 13.87 -2.93 -20.60
C SER A 42 14.88 -2.49 -19.52
N LEU A 43 15.97 -1.84 -19.92
CA LEU A 43 17.00 -1.33 -19.00
C LEU A 43 16.44 -0.31 -17.98
N ILE A 44 15.61 0.62 -18.42
CA ILE A 44 14.95 1.61 -17.53
C ILE A 44 14.03 0.91 -16.52
N THR A 45 13.29 -0.10 -16.96
CA THR A 45 12.37 -0.89 -16.11
C THR A 45 13.14 -1.66 -15.04
N VAL A 46 14.25 -2.31 -15.43
CA VAL A 46 15.13 -3.06 -14.53
C VAL A 46 15.78 -2.12 -13.50
N ILE A 47 16.44 -1.05 -13.93
CA ILE A 47 17.09 -0.08 -13.03
C ILE A 47 16.07 0.59 -12.10
N GLY A 48 14.92 1.01 -12.65
CA GLY A 48 13.86 1.67 -11.89
C GLY A 48 13.32 0.80 -10.75
N ASN A 49 12.99 -0.47 -11.02
CA ASN A 49 12.44 -1.36 -10.01
C ASN A 49 13.49 -1.83 -8.99
N ILE A 50 14.75 -2.03 -9.41
CA ILE A 50 15.87 -2.25 -8.48
C ILE A 50 16.03 -1.05 -7.51
N LEU A 51 15.94 0.19 -7.98
CA LEU A 51 16.00 1.38 -7.12
C LEU A 51 14.82 1.45 -6.13
N VAL A 52 13.62 0.99 -6.50
CA VAL A 52 12.48 0.85 -5.56
C VAL A 52 12.81 -0.16 -4.46
N MET A 53 13.24 -1.36 -4.85
CA MET A 53 13.56 -2.45 -3.91
C MET A 53 14.68 -2.07 -2.95
N LEU A 54 15.78 -1.49 -3.46
CA LEU A 54 16.90 -1.00 -2.66
C LEU A 54 16.47 0.14 -1.72
N SER A 55 15.64 1.08 -2.19
CA SER A 55 15.16 2.19 -1.33
C SER A 55 14.39 1.70 -0.12
N ILE A 56 13.52 0.70 -0.28
CA ILE A 56 12.74 0.10 0.81
C ILE A 56 13.65 -0.72 1.73
N LYS A 57 14.64 -1.45 1.18
CA LYS A 57 15.58 -2.26 1.96
C LYS A 57 16.57 -1.42 2.79
N VAL A 58 17.02 -0.28 2.26
CA VAL A 58 18.04 0.58 2.91
C VAL A 58 17.42 1.62 3.86
N ASN A 59 16.32 2.26 3.47
CA ASN A 59 15.72 3.36 4.25
C ASN A 59 14.63 2.83 5.20
N ARG A 60 14.92 2.78 6.51
CA ARG A 60 13.94 2.36 7.54
C ARG A 60 12.66 3.20 7.54
N ASN A 61 12.71 4.47 7.14
CA ASN A 61 11.52 5.32 7.02
C ASN A 61 10.59 4.91 5.87
N LEU A 62 11.07 4.07 4.94
CA LEU A 62 10.27 3.44 3.89
C LEU A 62 9.81 2.02 4.25
N GLN A 63 10.19 1.44 5.39
CA GLN A 63 9.81 0.07 5.80
C GLN A 63 8.41 0.00 6.44
N THR A 64 7.44 0.63 5.78
CA THR A 64 6.03 0.63 6.20
C THR A 64 5.25 -0.46 5.46
N VAL A 65 4.19 -1.01 6.07
CA VAL A 65 3.33 -2.06 5.47
C VAL A 65 2.87 -1.71 4.05
N ASN A 66 2.54 -0.44 3.80
CA ASN A 66 2.16 0.09 2.48
C ASN A 66 3.18 -0.26 1.38
N ASN A 67 4.46 -0.19 1.74
CA ASN A 67 5.57 -0.28 0.81
C ASN A 67 6.02 -1.73 0.61
N TYR A 68 5.58 -2.69 1.43
CA TYR A 68 5.73 -4.11 1.13
C TYR A 68 4.91 -4.51 -0.11
N PHE A 69 3.72 -3.93 -0.30
CA PHE A 69 2.95 -4.11 -1.53
C PHE A 69 3.66 -3.48 -2.74
N LEU A 70 4.24 -2.28 -2.58
CA LEU A 70 5.07 -1.65 -3.64
C LEU A 70 6.35 -2.44 -3.94
N PHE A 71 6.94 -3.11 -2.94
CA PHE A 71 8.08 -4.01 -3.11
C PHE A 71 7.68 -5.25 -3.91
N SER A 72 6.53 -5.87 -3.61
CA SER A 72 6.01 -7.01 -4.40
C SER A 72 5.71 -6.61 -5.85
N LEU A 73 5.10 -5.44 -6.06
CA LEU A 73 4.83 -4.92 -7.40
C LEU A 73 6.13 -4.67 -8.17
N ALA A 74 7.14 -4.06 -7.53
CA ALA A 74 8.46 -3.88 -8.13
C ALA A 74 9.20 -5.21 -8.42
N CYS A 75 8.94 -6.28 -7.67
CA CYS A 75 9.47 -7.62 -7.99
C CYS A 75 8.83 -8.19 -9.27
N ALA A 76 7.52 -8.01 -9.45
CA ALA A 76 6.82 -8.43 -10.66
C ALA A 76 7.23 -7.61 -11.88
N ASP A 77 7.24 -6.28 -11.75
CA ASP A 77 7.69 -5.35 -12.78
C ASP A 77 9.16 -5.59 -13.21
N LEU A 78 10.02 -6.01 -12.27
CA LEU A 78 11.40 -6.41 -12.56
C LEU A 78 11.46 -7.69 -13.40
N ILE A 79 10.63 -8.71 -13.13
CA ILE A 79 10.61 -9.95 -13.91
C ILE A 79 10.09 -9.68 -15.33
N ILE A 80 9.08 -8.82 -15.50
CA ILE A 80 8.61 -8.37 -16.82
C ILE A 80 9.74 -7.67 -17.59
N GLY A 81 10.51 -6.80 -16.93
CA GLY A 81 11.65 -6.11 -17.52
C GLY A 81 12.82 -7.03 -17.89
N VAL A 82 13.15 -8.03 -17.06
CA VAL A 82 14.27 -8.96 -17.32
C VAL A 82 13.90 -10.06 -18.32
N CYS A 83 12.68 -10.60 -18.26
CA CYS A 83 12.28 -11.76 -19.07
C CYS A 83 11.35 -11.34 -20.22
N SER A 84 10.14 -10.88 -19.90
CA SER A 84 9.06 -10.72 -20.88
C SER A 84 9.38 -9.73 -21.99
N MET A 85 9.84 -8.52 -21.65
CA MET A 85 10.21 -7.49 -22.63
C MET A 85 11.26 -8.01 -23.62
N ASN A 86 12.28 -8.71 -23.14
CA ASN A 86 13.40 -9.15 -23.97
C ASN A 86 13.03 -10.36 -24.84
N LEU A 87 12.31 -11.34 -24.30
CA LEU A 87 11.82 -12.50 -25.07
C LEU A 87 10.78 -12.08 -26.13
N TYR A 88 9.92 -11.13 -25.81
CA TYR A 88 8.97 -10.58 -26.78
C TYR A 88 9.67 -9.75 -27.87
N THR A 89 10.74 -9.02 -27.53
CA THR A 89 11.61 -8.35 -28.53
C THR A 89 12.17 -9.36 -29.52
N VAL A 90 12.73 -10.48 -29.02
CA VAL A 90 13.31 -11.55 -29.87
C VAL A 90 12.26 -12.11 -30.83
N TYR A 91 11.07 -12.44 -30.34
CA TYR A 91 9.96 -12.95 -31.15
C TYR A 91 9.55 -11.99 -32.27
N ILE A 92 9.28 -10.73 -31.92
CA ILE A 92 8.82 -9.70 -32.87
C ILE A 92 9.90 -9.36 -33.92
N VAL A 93 11.17 -9.30 -33.52
CA VAL A 93 12.28 -8.93 -34.41
C VAL A 93 12.65 -10.07 -35.36
N ILE A 94 12.61 -11.34 -34.91
CA ILE A 94 12.93 -12.50 -35.76
C ILE A 94 11.77 -12.85 -36.70
N GLY A 95 10.53 -12.51 -36.33
CA GLY A 95 9.32 -12.82 -37.10
C GLY A 95 8.75 -14.22 -36.84
N TYR A 96 9.45 -15.04 -36.06
CA TYR A 96 9.00 -16.35 -35.58
C TYR A 96 9.66 -16.65 -34.20
N TRP A 97 9.22 -17.72 -33.53
CA TRP A 97 9.76 -18.18 -32.25
C TRP A 97 10.84 -19.26 -32.41
N PRO A 98 12.13 -18.97 -32.17
CA PRO A 98 13.22 -19.93 -32.39
C PRO A 98 13.52 -20.83 -31.17
N LEU A 99 13.05 -20.48 -29.97
CA LEU A 99 13.50 -21.13 -28.72
C LEU A 99 12.76 -22.43 -28.37
N GLY A 100 11.91 -22.94 -29.28
CA GLY A 100 11.15 -24.18 -29.10
C GLY A 100 9.97 -24.07 -28.13
N ALA A 101 9.11 -25.09 -28.15
CA ALA A 101 7.83 -25.10 -27.44
C ALA A 101 7.96 -24.97 -25.91
N VAL A 102 8.96 -25.63 -25.29
CA VAL A 102 9.13 -25.60 -23.83
C VAL A 102 9.45 -24.19 -23.33
N VAL A 103 10.31 -23.44 -24.04
CA VAL A 103 10.64 -22.07 -23.64
C VAL A 103 9.49 -21.11 -23.93
N CYS A 104 8.69 -21.35 -24.98
CA CYS A 104 7.45 -20.61 -25.25
C CYS A 104 6.47 -20.77 -24.08
N ASP A 105 6.14 -22.01 -23.70
CA ASP A 105 5.16 -22.31 -22.67
C ASP A 105 5.60 -21.78 -21.29
N LEU A 106 6.90 -21.89 -20.96
CA LEU A 106 7.48 -21.32 -19.75
C LEU A 106 7.48 -19.79 -19.75
N TRP A 107 7.80 -19.14 -20.87
CA TRP A 107 7.73 -17.68 -21.00
C TRP A 107 6.30 -17.18 -20.80
N LEU A 108 5.33 -17.75 -21.51
CA LEU A 108 3.91 -17.38 -21.40
C LEU A 108 3.39 -17.63 -19.97
N ALA A 109 3.76 -18.76 -19.35
CA ALA A 109 3.41 -19.04 -17.96
C ALA A 109 3.99 -18.00 -16.98
N VAL A 110 5.28 -17.65 -17.11
CA VAL A 110 5.90 -16.60 -16.28
C VAL A 110 5.22 -15.25 -16.51
N ASP A 111 5.03 -14.83 -17.75
CA ASP A 111 4.54 -13.50 -18.08
C ASP A 111 3.11 -13.28 -17.58
N TYR A 112 2.21 -14.25 -17.79
CA TYR A 112 0.83 -14.17 -17.32
C TYR A 112 0.72 -14.32 -15.80
N VAL A 113 1.49 -15.20 -15.15
CA VAL A 113 1.50 -15.31 -13.67
C VAL A 113 1.98 -14.01 -13.03
N VAL A 114 3.07 -13.43 -13.54
CA VAL A 114 3.66 -12.20 -13.02
C VAL A 114 2.74 -11.00 -13.27
N SER A 115 2.20 -10.88 -14.48
CA SER A 115 1.24 -9.82 -14.84
C SER A 115 -0.04 -9.89 -13.98
N ASN A 116 -0.60 -11.08 -13.77
CA ASN A 116 -1.74 -11.27 -12.88
C ASN A 116 -1.38 -10.98 -11.41
N ALA A 117 -0.17 -11.32 -10.95
CA ALA A 117 0.30 -10.96 -9.62
C ALA A 117 0.42 -9.44 -9.43
N SER A 118 0.80 -8.68 -10.47
CA SER A 118 0.74 -7.21 -10.47
C SER A 118 -0.69 -6.69 -10.32
N VAL A 119 -1.66 -7.22 -11.08
CA VAL A 119 -3.09 -6.84 -10.94
C VAL A 119 -3.62 -7.12 -9.53
N MET A 120 -3.32 -8.30 -8.98
CA MET A 120 -3.74 -8.68 -7.63
C MET A 120 -3.08 -7.79 -6.55
N ASN A 121 -1.83 -7.37 -6.74
CA ASN A 121 -1.19 -6.39 -5.87
C ASN A 121 -1.85 -4.99 -5.97
N LEU A 122 -2.26 -4.53 -7.15
CA LEU A 122 -3.01 -3.27 -7.32
C LEU A 122 -4.41 -3.31 -6.67
N LEU A 123 -5.09 -4.45 -6.75
CA LEU A 123 -6.34 -4.71 -6.01
C LEU A 123 -6.12 -4.65 -4.50
N ILE A 124 -5.09 -5.34 -3.98
CA ILE A 124 -4.72 -5.34 -2.56
C ILE A 124 -4.39 -3.92 -2.07
N ILE A 125 -3.62 -3.14 -2.83
CA ILE A 125 -3.34 -1.74 -2.54
C ILE A 125 -4.65 -0.92 -2.50
N SER A 126 -5.57 -1.17 -3.44
CA SER A 126 -6.87 -0.47 -3.48
C SER A 126 -7.74 -0.79 -2.25
N PHE A 127 -7.80 -2.05 -1.83
CA PHE A 127 -8.52 -2.48 -0.62
C PHE A 127 -7.88 -1.99 0.68
N ASP A 128 -6.56 -2.11 0.85
CA ASP A 128 -5.82 -1.54 2.00
C ASP A 128 -6.18 -0.06 2.19
N ARG A 129 -6.19 0.69 1.09
CA ARG A 129 -6.43 2.12 1.08
C ARG A 129 -7.89 2.48 1.33
N TYR A 130 -8.82 1.70 0.79
CA TYR A 130 -10.23 1.79 1.14
C TYR A 130 -10.46 1.57 2.65
N PHE A 131 -9.83 0.55 3.25
CA PHE A 131 -9.99 0.26 4.68
C PHE A 131 -9.26 1.26 5.59
N CYS A 132 -8.04 1.71 5.24
CA CYS A 132 -7.35 2.80 5.94
C CYS A 132 -8.20 4.09 5.95
N VAL A 133 -8.83 4.45 4.82
CA VAL A 133 -9.67 5.65 4.74
C VAL A 133 -11.01 5.46 5.46
N THR A 134 -11.69 4.32 5.30
CA THR A 134 -13.03 4.12 5.91
C THR A 134 -13.01 3.77 7.39
N LYS A 135 -12.00 3.04 7.87
CA LYS A 135 -11.86 2.56 9.26
C LYS A 135 -10.56 3.10 9.91
N PRO A 136 -10.37 4.42 10.04
CA PRO A 136 -9.08 5.07 10.28
C PRO A 136 -8.42 4.80 11.64
N LEU A 137 -9.13 4.20 12.59
CA LEU A 137 -8.58 3.74 13.87
C LEU A 137 -8.41 2.22 13.87
N SER A 138 -9.51 1.49 13.67
CA SER A 138 -9.56 0.03 13.84
C SER A 138 -8.73 -0.75 12.82
N TYR A 139 -8.65 -0.32 11.55
CA TYR A 139 -7.90 -1.06 10.53
C TYR A 139 -6.38 -0.80 10.63
N PRO A 140 -5.88 0.45 10.68
CA PRO A 140 -4.45 0.70 10.86
C PRO A 140 -3.86 0.09 12.13
N ALA A 141 -4.63 -0.01 13.23
CA ALA A 141 -4.17 -0.62 14.48
C ALA A 141 -4.04 -2.15 14.41
N ARG A 142 -4.84 -2.84 13.59
CA ARG A 142 -4.78 -4.30 13.42
C ARG A 142 -3.83 -4.76 12.30
N ARG A 143 -3.41 -3.86 11.41
CA ARG A 143 -2.65 -4.19 10.20
C ARG A 143 -1.15 -4.40 10.49
N SER A 144 -0.69 -5.65 10.39
CA SER A 144 0.72 -6.04 10.59
C SER A 144 1.47 -6.29 9.27
N THR A 145 2.81 -6.32 9.33
CA THR A 145 3.66 -6.78 8.22
C THR A 145 3.44 -8.25 7.89
N LYS A 146 3.20 -9.10 8.89
CA LYS A 146 2.85 -10.53 8.70
C LYS A 146 1.59 -10.69 7.83
N MET A 147 0.54 -9.90 8.11
CA MET A 147 -0.70 -9.93 7.32
C MET A 147 -0.47 -9.48 5.87
N ALA A 148 0.31 -8.42 5.65
CA ALA A 148 0.64 -7.99 4.29
C ALA A 148 1.49 -9.01 3.52
N GLY A 149 2.44 -9.68 4.19
CA GLY A 149 3.19 -10.80 3.61
C GLY A 149 2.28 -11.96 3.19
N LEU A 150 1.30 -12.31 4.01
CA LEU A 150 0.29 -13.32 3.66
C LEU A 150 -0.59 -12.91 2.47
N MET A 151 -1.02 -11.64 2.41
CA MET A 151 -1.79 -11.11 1.28
C MET A 151 -0.97 -11.11 -0.03
N ILE A 152 0.32 -10.79 0.04
CA ILE A 152 1.25 -10.87 -1.09
C ILE A 152 1.43 -12.32 -1.52
N ALA A 153 1.72 -13.24 -0.60
CA ALA A 153 1.88 -14.66 -0.90
C ALA A 153 0.61 -15.25 -1.55
N ALA A 154 -0.58 -14.91 -1.04
CA ALA A 154 -1.85 -15.30 -1.63
C ALA A 154 -2.03 -14.78 -3.06
N ALA A 155 -1.62 -13.53 -3.35
CA ALA A 155 -1.67 -12.97 -4.70
C ALA A 155 -0.76 -13.73 -5.68
N TRP A 156 0.47 -14.05 -5.29
CA TRP A 156 1.40 -14.83 -6.12
C TRP A 156 0.92 -16.28 -6.32
N VAL A 157 0.52 -16.97 -5.24
CA VAL A 157 0.05 -18.36 -5.30
C VAL A 157 -1.24 -18.48 -6.12
N LEU A 158 -2.21 -17.57 -5.94
CA LEU A 158 -3.43 -17.57 -6.76
C LEU A 158 -3.13 -17.29 -8.23
N SER A 159 -2.23 -16.36 -8.53
CA SER A 159 -1.81 -16.08 -9.91
C SER A 159 -1.14 -17.29 -10.55
N PHE A 160 -0.26 -17.98 -9.80
CA PHE A 160 0.39 -19.21 -10.26
C PHE A 160 -0.64 -20.31 -10.57
N ILE A 161 -1.54 -20.61 -9.62
CA ILE A 161 -2.55 -21.67 -9.76
C ILE A 161 -3.52 -21.41 -10.91
N LEU A 162 -3.89 -20.14 -11.16
CA LEU A 162 -4.81 -19.78 -12.25
C LEU A 162 -4.16 -19.88 -13.64
N TRP A 163 -2.90 -19.48 -13.78
CA TRP A 163 -2.28 -19.32 -15.10
C TRP A 163 -1.28 -20.41 -15.47
N ALA A 164 -0.37 -20.82 -14.59
CA ALA A 164 0.69 -21.78 -14.96
C ALA A 164 0.13 -23.18 -15.28
N PRO A 165 -0.76 -23.81 -14.46
CA PRO A 165 -1.38 -25.07 -14.82
C PRO A 165 -2.20 -24.99 -16.12
N ALA A 166 -2.93 -23.89 -16.33
CA ALA A 166 -3.71 -23.69 -17.54
C ALA A 166 -2.82 -23.60 -18.80
N ILE A 167 -1.73 -22.83 -18.76
CA ILE A 167 -0.84 -22.65 -19.91
C ILE A 167 -0.05 -23.93 -20.19
N LEU A 168 0.51 -24.57 -19.16
CA LEU A 168 1.38 -25.74 -19.32
C LEU A 168 0.61 -27.03 -19.64
N PHE A 169 -0.53 -27.28 -18.99
CA PHE A 169 -1.22 -28.58 -19.07
C PHE A 169 -2.38 -28.66 -20.07
N TRP A 170 -2.87 -27.54 -20.61
CA TRP A 170 -4.01 -27.56 -21.55
C TRP A 170 -3.75 -28.40 -22.80
N GLN A 171 -2.52 -28.44 -23.30
CA GLN A 171 -2.14 -29.31 -24.42
C GLN A 171 -2.32 -30.81 -24.12
N PHE A 172 -2.22 -31.25 -22.86
CA PHE A 172 -2.52 -32.63 -22.47
C PHE A 172 -4.02 -32.87 -22.28
N ILE A 173 -4.78 -31.87 -21.82
CA ILE A 173 -6.25 -31.93 -21.69
C ILE A 173 -6.92 -32.07 -23.07
N VAL A 174 -6.38 -31.38 -24.09
CA VAL A 174 -6.83 -31.47 -25.49
C VAL A 174 -6.27 -32.72 -26.21
N GLY A 175 -5.31 -33.42 -25.61
CA GLY A 175 -4.64 -34.58 -26.22
C GLY A 175 -3.59 -34.24 -27.28
N GLY A 176 -3.22 -32.96 -27.42
CA GLY A 176 -2.20 -32.49 -28.36
C GLY A 176 -1.93 -30.98 -28.28
N ARG A 177 -0.72 -30.59 -28.72
CA ARG A 177 -0.36 -29.19 -28.95
C ARG A 177 -0.88 -28.74 -30.30
N THR A 178 -1.61 -27.62 -30.35
CA THR A 178 -2.10 -27.02 -31.61
C THR A 178 -1.35 -25.76 -32.04
N VAL A 179 -0.43 -25.26 -31.22
CA VAL A 179 0.44 -24.11 -31.54
C VAL A 179 1.55 -24.56 -32.51
N PRO A 180 1.65 -23.98 -33.72
CA PRO A 180 2.63 -24.39 -34.74
C PRO A 180 4.09 -24.22 -34.33
N SER A 181 4.98 -24.98 -34.98
CA SER A 181 6.43 -24.75 -34.89
C SER A 181 6.79 -23.40 -35.52
N GLY A 182 7.38 -22.51 -34.72
CA GLY A 182 7.67 -21.12 -35.10
C GLY A 182 6.67 -20.09 -34.56
N GLU A 183 5.57 -20.51 -33.95
CA GLU A 183 4.59 -19.62 -33.30
C GLU A 183 4.70 -19.71 -31.77
N CYS A 184 4.34 -18.63 -31.08
CA CYS A 184 4.21 -18.67 -29.61
C CYS A 184 3.03 -17.85 -29.09
N TYR A 185 1.95 -18.55 -28.74
CA TYR A 185 0.74 -18.00 -28.14
C TYR A 185 0.06 -19.04 -27.23
N ILE A 186 -0.86 -18.60 -26.37
CA ILE A 186 -1.60 -19.49 -25.45
C ILE A 186 -2.66 -20.29 -26.21
N GLN A 187 -2.56 -21.63 -26.17
CA GLN A 187 -3.44 -22.54 -26.93
C GLN A 187 -4.94 -22.36 -26.65
N PHE A 188 -5.35 -22.10 -25.41
CA PHE A 188 -6.77 -21.89 -25.09
C PHE A 188 -7.32 -20.52 -25.52
N PHE A 189 -6.47 -19.59 -25.98
CA PHE A 189 -6.89 -18.30 -26.55
C PHE A 189 -7.20 -18.34 -28.05
N SER A 190 -7.03 -19.48 -28.72
CA SER A 190 -7.56 -19.71 -30.06
C SER A 190 -9.11 -19.68 -30.12
N ASN A 191 -9.80 -19.75 -28.97
CA ASN A 191 -11.23 -19.51 -28.87
C ASN A 191 -11.51 -18.10 -28.32
N PRO A 192 -12.00 -17.14 -29.13
CA PRO A 192 -12.20 -15.76 -28.70
C PRO A 192 -13.11 -15.61 -27.47
N ALA A 193 -14.13 -16.47 -27.31
CA ALA A 193 -15.03 -16.41 -26.16
C ALA A 193 -14.32 -16.78 -24.85
N VAL A 194 -13.35 -17.69 -24.89
CA VAL A 194 -12.47 -18.01 -23.74
C VAL A 194 -11.54 -16.83 -23.46
N THR A 195 -10.91 -16.28 -24.49
CA THR A 195 -10.01 -15.12 -24.37
C THR A 195 -10.72 -13.93 -23.73
N PHE A 196 -11.92 -13.57 -24.20
CA PHE A 196 -12.71 -12.50 -23.61
C PHE A 196 -13.25 -12.84 -22.21
N GLY A 197 -13.68 -14.09 -21.96
CA GLY A 197 -14.08 -14.55 -20.63
C GLY A 197 -12.95 -14.40 -19.59
N THR A 198 -11.72 -14.75 -19.95
CA THR A 198 -10.55 -14.51 -19.09
C THR A 198 -10.20 -13.03 -18.96
N ALA A 199 -10.33 -12.21 -20.01
CA ALA A 199 -10.15 -10.76 -19.92
C ALA A 199 -11.18 -10.10 -18.97
N ILE A 200 -12.43 -10.58 -18.94
CA ILE A 200 -13.42 -10.14 -17.95
C ILE A 200 -12.92 -10.42 -16.52
N ALA A 201 -12.48 -11.64 -16.24
CA ALA A 201 -12.04 -12.06 -14.91
C ALA A 201 -10.72 -11.41 -14.46
N ALA A 202 -9.75 -11.27 -15.37
CA ALA A 202 -8.38 -10.84 -15.09
C ALA A 202 -8.15 -9.33 -15.25
N PHE A 203 -8.98 -8.62 -16.03
CA PHE A 203 -8.84 -7.18 -16.25
C PHE A 203 -10.12 -6.39 -15.90
N TYR A 204 -11.23 -6.63 -16.60
CA TYR A 204 -12.40 -5.73 -16.47
C TYR A 204 -13.02 -5.74 -15.08
N LEU A 205 -13.18 -6.92 -14.44
CA LEU A 205 -13.70 -7.03 -13.08
C LEU A 205 -12.74 -6.40 -12.05
N PRO A 206 -11.43 -6.69 -12.03
CA PRO A 206 -10.44 -5.94 -11.25
C PRO A 206 -10.51 -4.43 -11.43
N VAL A 207 -10.58 -3.92 -12.66
CA VAL A 207 -10.68 -2.49 -12.96
C VAL A 207 -11.97 -1.89 -12.40
N ALA A 208 -13.12 -2.55 -12.59
CA ALA A 208 -14.41 -2.10 -12.04
C ALA A 208 -14.38 -2.03 -10.50
N ILE A 209 -13.77 -3.01 -9.84
CA ILE A 209 -13.56 -3.02 -8.39
C ILE A 209 -12.66 -1.85 -7.96
N MET A 210 -11.52 -1.64 -8.61
CA MET A 210 -10.59 -0.54 -8.28
C MET A 210 -11.23 0.85 -8.48
N ILE A 211 -11.99 1.04 -9.57
CA ILE A 211 -12.76 2.27 -9.83
C ILE A 211 -13.83 2.50 -8.76
N HIS A 212 -14.59 1.46 -8.37
CA HIS A 212 -15.58 1.56 -7.31
C HIS A 212 -14.95 1.93 -5.96
N LEU A 213 -13.88 1.22 -5.56
CA LEU A 213 -13.13 1.51 -4.33
C LEU A 213 -12.60 2.95 -4.33
N TYR A 214 -12.06 3.43 -5.45
CA TYR A 214 -11.61 4.82 -5.58
C TYR A 214 -12.76 5.83 -5.45
N TRP A 215 -13.89 5.60 -6.11
CA TRP A 215 -15.07 6.47 -5.97
C TRP A 215 -15.52 6.56 -4.50
N ARG A 216 -15.54 5.43 -3.79
CA ARG A 216 -15.85 5.38 -2.34
C ARG A 216 -14.80 6.12 -1.51
N ILE A 217 -13.50 5.97 -1.78
CA ILE A 217 -12.41 6.72 -1.13
C ILE A 217 -12.59 8.23 -1.35
N SER A 218 -12.87 8.65 -2.59
CA SER A 218 -13.10 10.06 -2.94
C SER A 218 -14.31 10.65 -2.22
N LYS A 219 -15.44 9.92 -2.20
CA LYS A 219 -16.65 10.32 -1.45
C LYS A 219 -16.36 10.44 0.05
N ALA A 220 -15.63 9.48 0.62
CA ALA A 220 -15.25 9.44 2.04
C ALA A 220 -14.17 10.47 2.44
N SER A 221 -13.43 11.04 1.47
CA SER A 221 -12.50 12.15 1.65
C SER A 221 -13.23 13.50 1.59
N ARG A 222 -14.07 13.72 0.56
CA ARG A 222 -14.87 14.94 0.39
C ARG A 222 -15.87 15.15 1.54
N SER A 223 -16.49 14.10 2.06
CA SER A 223 -17.39 14.19 3.22
C SER A 223 -16.68 14.64 4.50
N ARG A 224 -15.45 14.16 4.73
CA ARG A 224 -14.58 14.59 5.83
C ARG A 224 -14.22 16.07 5.73
N MET A 225 -13.86 16.54 4.52
CA MET A 225 -13.60 17.96 4.29
C MET A 225 -14.84 18.82 4.59
N ARG A 226 -16.03 18.46 4.08
CA ARG A 226 -17.28 19.18 4.40
C ARG A 226 -17.56 19.22 5.92
N ARG A 227 -17.27 18.15 6.66
CA ARG A 227 -17.49 18.10 8.12
C ARG A 227 -16.48 18.94 8.92
N ASP A 228 -15.19 18.88 8.59
CA ASP A 228 -14.16 19.71 9.27
C ASP A 228 -14.30 21.20 8.88
N SER A 229 -14.77 21.54 7.67
CA SER A 229 -15.15 22.91 7.30
C SER A 229 -16.32 23.44 8.14
N ARG A 230 -17.44 22.68 8.25
CA ARG A 230 -18.58 23.07 9.11
C ARG A 230 -18.13 23.27 10.57
N LYS A 231 -17.28 22.39 11.11
CA LYS A 231 -16.66 22.54 12.44
C LYS A 231 -15.59 23.65 12.55
N THR A 232 -15.28 24.36 11.47
CA THR A 232 -14.40 25.54 11.50
C THR A 232 -15.22 26.83 11.44
N SER A 233 -16.30 26.86 10.65
CA SER A 233 -17.25 27.99 10.59
C SER A 233 -18.11 28.12 11.85
N GLY A 234 -18.51 27.00 12.47
CA GLY A 234 -19.21 26.98 13.77
C GLY A 234 -18.32 27.31 14.98
N THR A 235 -17.25 28.08 14.80
CA THR A 235 -16.37 28.57 15.87
C THR A 235 -15.81 29.96 15.51
N SER A 236 -16.56 30.71 14.69
CA SER A 236 -16.18 32.04 14.19
C SER A 236 -17.37 32.99 14.07
N ILE A 237 -18.32 32.89 15.00
CA ILE A 237 -19.14 34.00 15.47
C ILE A 237 -18.98 33.99 16.99
N GLY A 238 -18.69 35.15 17.58
CA GLY A 238 -18.61 35.31 19.03
C GLY A 238 -19.91 35.85 19.56
N GLU A 239 -20.63 35.05 20.34
CA GLU A 239 -21.65 35.56 21.26
C GLU A 239 -20.99 35.86 22.60
N GLY A 240 -21.42 36.95 23.24
CA GLY A 240 -20.87 37.39 24.53
C GLY A 240 -21.33 36.50 25.70
N PRO A 241 -20.77 36.73 26.91
CA PRO A 241 -21.20 35.99 28.10
C PRO A 241 -22.60 36.46 28.56
N SER A 242 -23.64 35.85 28.01
CA SER A 242 -24.98 35.89 28.60
C SER A 242 -25.01 35.04 29.87
N HIS A 243 -25.56 35.61 30.95
CA HIS A 243 -25.77 34.90 32.21
C HIS A 243 -26.78 33.76 32.02
N SER A 244 -26.38 32.55 32.38
CA SER A 244 -27.26 31.40 32.63
C SER A 244 -26.68 30.64 33.82
N GLN A 245 -27.55 30.13 34.70
CA GLN A 245 -27.14 29.56 35.98
C GLN A 245 -26.38 28.24 35.83
N GLU A 246 -25.62 27.91 36.88
CA GLU A 246 -25.10 26.57 37.09
C GLU A 246 -26.27 25.58 37.19
N ASP A 247 -26.13 24.41 36.57
CA ASP A 247 -26.54 23.19 37.26
C ASP A 247 -25.67 21.99 36.83
N GLY A 248 -25.46 21.07 37.76
CA GLY A 248 -24.44 20.02 37.62
C GLY A 248 -24.88 18.83 36.77
N CYS A 249 -23.99 18.31 35.91
CA CYS A 249 -24.22 17.02 35.25
C CYS A 249 -23.99 15.86 36.23
N GLY A 250 -24.95 15.67 37.14
CA GLY A 250 -25.08 14.47 37.96
C GLY A 250 -25.57 13.29 37.11
N SER A 251 -25.00 12.11 37.34
CA SER A 251 -25.35 10.89 36.62
C SER A 251 -26.62 10.26 37.18
N GLN A 252 -27.65 10.05 36.35
CA GLN A 252 -28.50 8.84 36.43
C GLN A 252 -29.37 8.57 35.19
N ASN A 253 -29.92 7.35 35.14
CA ASN A 253 -30.64 6.77 34.03
C ASN A 253 -32.06 7.32 33.90
N ASN A 254 -32.59 7.38 32.67
CA ASN A 254 -33.66 6.46 32.26
C ASN A 254 -33.99 6.57 30.76
N CYS A 255 -34.15 5.43 30.10
CA CYS A 255 -34.82 5.34 28.80
C CYS A 255 -36.27 4.93 29.03
N ILE A 256 -37.21 5.86 28.91
CA ILE A 256 -38.64 5.56 28.83
C ILE A 256 -39.02 5.51 27.34
N ALA A 257 -39.73 4.46 26.94
CA ALA A 257 -40.20 4.28 25.57
C ALA A 257 -41.60 4.89 25.41
N THR A 258 -41.77 5.75 24.41
CA THR A 258 -43.10 6.24 23.99
C THR A 258 -43.63 5.34 22.88
N ARG A 259 -44.84 4.82 23.05
CA ARG A 259 -45.61 4.17 21.96
C ARG A 259 -46.50 5.23 21.33
N GLU A 260 -46.44 5.36 20.02
CA GLU A 260 -47.60 5.77 19.22
C GLU A 260 -47.79 4.72 18.12
N ALA A 261 -49.03 4.50 17.71
CA ALA A 261 -49.41 3.43 16.81
C ALA A 261 -50.47 3.94 15.84
N GLN A 262 -50.43 3.44 14.61
CA GLN A 262 -51.56 3.49 13.69
C GLN A 262 -51.53 2.27 12.77
N GLU A 263 -52.71 1.88 12.31
CA GLU A 263 -53.00 0.56 11.77
C GLU A 263 -52.87 0.50 10.24
N GLU A 264 -52.56 -0.68 9.70
CA GLU A 264 -53.37 -1.27 8.62
C GLU A 264 -53.17 -2.81 8.60
N ALA A 265 -54.08 -3.52 7.94
CA ALA A 265 -54.33 -4.95 8.20
C ALA A 265 -53.59 -5.93 7.25
N GLY A 266 -53.38 -7.18 7.71
CA GLY A 266 -52.73 -8.24 6.94
C GLY A 266 -52.68 -9.60 7.66
N ASP A 267 -53.79 -10.34 7.58
CA ASP A 267 -54.09 -11.73 7.98
C ASP A 267 -52.93 -12.76 8.21
N GLY A 268 -53.14 -13.73 9.12
CA GLY A 268 -52.59 -15.09 8.96
C GLY A 268 -51.82 -15.79 10.11
N LYS A 269 -52.56 -16.39 11.06
CA LYS A 269 -52.26 -17.66 11.79
C LYS A 269 -51.23 -17.76 12.95
N ASP A 270 -51.76 -18.22 14.09
CA ASP A 270 -51.28 -19.25 15.06
C ASP A 270 -49.89 -19.10 15.75
N LYS A 271 -49.76 -18.96 17.09
CA LYS A 271 -50.06 -19.89 18.22
C LYS A 271 -49.23 -21.20 18.18
N GLU A 272 -48.63 -21.73 19.26
CA GLU A 272 -48.42 -21.36 20.69
C GLU A 272 -47.16 -22.13 21.19
N MET A 273 -46.18 -21.55 21.92
CA MET A 273 -46.08 -21.36 23.40
C MET A 273 -45.26 -22.47 24.14
N LEU A 274 -44.74 -22.13 25.34
CA LEU A 274 -43.88 -22.87 26.29
C LEU A 274 -42.35 -22.85 26.01
N GLN A 275 -41.46 -22.64 27.01
CA GLN A 275 -41.65 -21.96 28.31
C GLN A 275 -40.31 -21.41 28.87
N ARG A 276 -40.41 -20.44 29.78
CA ARG A 276 -39.34 -19.85 30.65
C ARG A 276 -39.35 -20.56 32.05
N PRO A 277 -38.52 -20.26 33.08
CA PRO A 277 -37.73 -19.03 33.32
C PRO A 277 -36.33 -19.12 34.02
N ASN A 278 -35.64 -17.97 33.98
CA ASN A 278 -34.84 -17.22 34.99
C ASN A 278 -34.02 -17.88 36.13
N GLY A 279 -32.99 -17.11 36.53
CA GLY A 279 -32.40 -17.05 37.89
C GLY A 279 -30.90 -17.37 37.90
N ASP A 280 -29.99 -16.64 38.53
CA ASP A 280 -29.87 -15.25 39.05
C ASP A 280 -28.40 -15.13 39.54
N SER A 281 -27.96 -13.98 40.07
CA SER A 281 -26.56 -13.72 40.51
C SER A 281 -26.43 -13.60 42.04
N PRO A 282 -25.28 -13.18 42.65
CA PRO A 282 -23.85 -13.46 42.46
C PRO A 282 -23.18 -13.97 43.78
N CYS A 283 -21.83 -14.11 43.85
CA CYS A 283 -21.10 -13.91 45.12
C CYS A 283 -19.58 -13.59 44.96
N LYS A 284 -18.90 -13.32 46.09
CA LYS A 284 -17.49 -12.87 46.23
C LYS A 284 -16.72 -13.72 47.28
N GLU A 285 -15.45 -13.36 47.46
CA GLU A 285 -14.68 -13.34 48.73
C GLU A 285 -13.80 -14.54 49.17
N GLU A 286 -12.50 -14.23 49.32
CA GLU A 286 -11.55 -14.47 50.44
C GLU A 286 -10.99 -15.85 50.89
N GLY A 287 -9.69 -15.78 51.27
CA GLY A 287 -9.01 -16.61 52.28
C GLY A 287 -8.31 -17.92 51.82
N THR A 288 -7.24 -18.41 52.45
CA THR A 288 -6.15 -17.78 53.26
C THR A 288 -4.98 -18.79 53.43
N ASP A 289 -3.76 -18.33 53.75
CA ASP A 289 -2.70 -19.05 54.52
C ASP A 289 -2.07 -20.37 53.93
N GLN A 290 -0.84 -20.83 54.28
CA GLN A 290 0.36 -20.23 54.93
C GLN A 290 1.67 -21.06 54.69
N LEU A 291 2.82 -20.37 54.83
CA LEU A 291 4.15 -20.80 55.37
C LEU A 291 5.17 -21.70 54.59
N ASP A 292 6.44 -21.38 54.90
CA ASP A 292 7.73 -22.13 54.92
C ASP A 292 8.39 -22.73 53.64
N SER A 293 9.73 -22.68 53.46
CA SER A 293 10.80 -21.79 54.03
C SER A 293 12.13 -21.86 53.20
N ASP A 294 13.13 -21.07 53.64
CA ASP A 294 14.61 -21.27 53.55
C ASP A 294 15.45 -20.86 52.31
N SER A 295 15.94 -19.60 52.36
CA SER A 295 17.38 -19.19 52.25
C SER A 295 18.16 -19.39 50.90
N ILE A 296 19.31 -18.75 50.59
CA ILE A 296 20.38 -18.08 51.38
C ILE A 296 20.77 -16.68 50.81
N HIS A 297 21.31 -15.84 51.71
CA HIS A 297 21.92 -14.49 51.60
C HIS A 297 23.28 -14.39 50.83
N ALA A 298 23.99 -13.25 50.66
CA ALA A 298 23.81 -11.79 50.85
C ALA A 298 24.64 -11.06 49.74
N SER A 299 25.36 -9.91 49.78
CA SER A 299 25.84 -8.86 50.73
C SER A 299 26.18 -7.60 49.88
N THR A 300 26.54 -6.39 50.31
CA THR A 300 26.78 -5.61 51.57
C THR A 300 26.66 -4.10 51.16
N SER A 301 26.81 -3.02 51.96
CA SER A 301 27.09 -2.75 53.39
C SER A 301 26.47 -1.39 53.78
N LYS A 302 26.36 -1.09 55.09
CA LYS A 302 25.98 0.20 55.70
C LYS A 302 27.17 0.79 56.46
N ASP A 303 27.05 2.03 56.96
CA ASP A 303 27.39 2.31 58.37
C ASP A 303 26.67 3.54 58.97
N THR A 304 26.67 3.68 60.30
CA THR A 304 25.83 4.66 61.06
C THR A 304 26.46 5.10 62.40
N ALA A 305 26.46 6.40 62.74
CA ALA A 305 26.68 7.05 64.08
C ALA A 305 27.07 8.54 63.89
N ALA A 306 27.06 9.48 64.85
CA ALA A 306 26.30 9.73 66.08
C ALA A 306 26.49 11.23 66.50
N ALA A 307 25.90 11.70 67.61
CA ALA A 307 25.98 13.10 68.13
C ALA A 307 27.16 13.29 69.15
N PRO A 308 27.35 14.41 69.91
CA PRO A 308 26.59 15.68 70.06
C PRO A 308 27.42 17.00 70.27
N ALA A 309 26.73 18.07 70.70
CA ALA A 309 27.18 19.15 71.64
C ALA A 309 27.97 20.43 71.20
N SER A 310 27.24 21.57 71.19
CA SER A 310 27.55 22.90 71.79
C SER A 310 28.91 23.64 71.62
N SER A 311 28.87 24.94 71.22
CA SER A 311 29.09 26.10 72.15
C SER A 311 29.23 27.50 71.50
N GLN A 312 28.43 28.48 71.97
CA GLN A 312 28.70 29.95 72.06
C GLN A 312 29.03 30.75 70.77
N LYS A 313 28.90 32.09 70.65
CA LYS A 313 28.48 33.25 71.50
C LYS A 313 27.83 34.32 70.55
N SER A 314 26.78 35.08 70.93
CA SER A 314 26.82 36.47 71.49
C SER A 314 27.32 37.55 70.51
N SER A 315 26.74 38.77 70.35
CA SER A 315 25.61 39.46 71.03
C SER A 315 25.19 40.76 70.30
N ASN A 316 24.15 41.43 70.84
CA ASN A 316 23.60 42.77 70.55
C ASN A 316 22.57 42.87 69.39
N GLY A 317 21.49 43.67 69.51
CA GLY A 317 20.97 44.37 70.69
C GLY A 317 20.46 45.80 70.41
N GLY A 318 19.15 45.96 70.17
CA GLY A 318 18.48 47.27 69.99
C GLY A 318 16.97 47.12 70.14
N ARG A 319 16.27 48.15 70.65
CA ARG A 319 14.91 47.98 71.23
C ARG A 319 13.91 49.07 70.82
N LYS A 320 12.82 48.63 70.18
CA LYS A 320 11.48 49.25 70.03
C LYS A 320 11.36 50.67 69.44
N THR A 321 10.49 50.76 68.43
CA THR A 321 9.33 51.67 68.43
C THR A 321 8.11 50.91 67.89
N ASN A 322 6.92 51.20 68.43
CA ASN A 322 5.65 50.73 67.86
C ASN A 322 5.09 51.83 66.92
N GLN A 323 4.57 51.45 65.76
CA GLN A 323 3.44 52.15 65.14
C GLN A 323 2.45 51.12 64.59
N THR A 324 1.17 51.46 64.69
CA THR A 324 0.05 50.56 64.37
C THR A 324 -0.52 50.90 63.01
N GLN A 325 -0.48 49.96 62.06
CA GLN A 325 -1.30 49.97 60.85
C GLN A 325 -1.89 48.57 60.61
N PRO A 326 -3.16 48.45 60.17
CA PRO A 326 -3.75 47.17 59.83
C PRO A 326 -3.26 46.67 58.46
N PRO A 327 -3.13 45.36 58.24
CA PRO A 327 -2.79 44.81 56.93
C PRO A 327 -4.02 44.84 55.99
N SER A 328 -3.91 45.54 54.87
CA SER A 328 -4.94 45.57 53.81
C SER A 328 -5.07 44.20 53.11
N PRO A 329 -6.29 43.67 52.89
CA PRO A 329 -6.50 42.34 52.34
C PRO A 329 -6.50 42.28 50.80
N GLU A 330 -5.52 42.89 50.13
CA GLU A 330 -5.41 42.90 48.67
C GLU A 330 -4.14 42.20 48.17
N ASN A 331 -4.26 40.93 47.74
CA ASN A 331 -3.42 40.29 46.70
C ASN A 331 -3.86 38.86 46.27
N SER A 332 -5.11 38.45 46.54
CA SER A 332 -5.59 37.08 46.20
C SER A 332 -6.13 36.94 44.76
N ALA A 333 -6.65 38.01 44.17
CA ALA A 333 -7.27 37.97 42.84
C ALA A 333 -6.25 37.85 41.70
N ALA A 334 -5.19 38.69 41.73
CA ALA A 334 -4.21 38.78 40.66
C ALA A 334 -3.47 37.45 40.42
N ASP A 335 -3.11 36.72 41.48
CA ASP A 335 -2.38 35.45 41.35
C ASP A 335 -3.30 34.31 40.87
N ARG A 336 -4.59 34.32 41.25
CA ARG A 336 -5.60 33.42 40.67
C ARG A 336 -5.81 33.70 39.18
N GLN A 337 -5.89 34.98 38.77
CA GLN A 337 -6.02 35.36 37.37
C GLN A 337 -4.76 35.05 36.55
N SER A 338 -3.56 35.19 37.13
CA SER A 338 -2.28 34.72 36.59
C SER A 338 -2.33 33.21 36.30
N LEU A 339 -2.71 32.40 37.28
CA LEU A 339 -2.78 30.93 37.15
C LEU A 339 -3.82 30.47 36.12
N VAL A 340 -5.02 31.07 36.12
CA VAL A 340 -6.09 30.80 35.15
C VAL A 340 -5.66 31.18 33.74
N THR A 341 -5.09 32.37 33.54
CA THR A 341 -4.60 32.82 32.22
C THR A 341 -3.49 31.90 31.70
N ARG A 342 -2.53 31.53 32.55
CA ARG A 342 -1.44 30.60 32.21
C ARG A 342 -1.94 29.19 31.89
N THR A 343 -3.08 28.78 32.44
CA THR A 343 -3.74 27.50 32.16
C THR A 343 -4.53 27.55 30.85
N LEU A 344 -5.34 28.60 30.62
CA LEU A 344 -6.02 28.84 29.35
C LEU A 344 -5.03 28.95 28.18
N PHE A 345 -3.87 29.59 28.37
CA PHE A 345 -2.81 29.67 27.35
C PHE A 345 -2.15 28.31 27.07
N LYS A 346 -1.99 27.44 28.09
CA LYS A 346 -1.55 26.05 27.88
C LYS A 346 -2.58 25.24 27.09
N VAL A 347 -3.86 25.31 27.46
CA VAL A 347 -4.96 24.56 26.81
C VAL A 347 -5.16 25.03 25.36
N THR A 348 -5.19 26.32 25.10
CA THR A 348 -5.29 26.87 23.73
C THR A 348 -4.07 26.51 22.88
N LYS A 349 -2.85 26.56 23.44
CA LYS A 349 -1.63 26.11 22.74
C LYS A 349 -1.63 24.60 22.45
N GLN A 350 -2.10 23.76 23.37
CA GLN A 350 -2.29 22.33 23.13
C GLN A 350 -3.35 22.06 22.05
N ASN A 351 -4.51 22.71 22.13
CA ASN A 351 -5.57 22.61 21.13
C ASN A 351 -5.12 23.09 19.75
N ALA A 352 -4.32 24.16 19.68
CA ALA A 352 -3.67 24.60 18.45
C ALA A 352 -2.73 23.51 17.91
N VAL A 353 -1.77 23.02 18.71
CA VAL A 353 -0.82 21.97 18.29
C VAL A 353 -1.57 20.71 17.82
N ALA A 354 -2.65 20.30 18.49
CA ALA A 354 -3.51 19.20 18.04
C ALA A 354 -4.20 19.49 16.70
N LYS A 355 -4.76 20.70 16.51
CA LYS A 355 -5.40 21.15 15.26
C LYS A 355 -4.40 21.21 14.09
N TRP A 356 -3.17 21.68 14.33
CA TRP A 356 -2.07 21.67 13.36
C TRP A 356 -1.60 20.24 13.03
N LYS A 357 -1.38 19.38 14.04
CA LYS A 357 -0.98 17.97 13.85
C LYS A 357 -2.04 17.19 13.06
N LYS A 358 -3.32 17.39 13.35
CA LYS A 358 -4.47 16.81 12.61
C LYS A 358 -4.54 17.31 11.15
N ARG A 359 -4.35 18.62 10.91
CA ARG A 359 -4.25 19.19 9.55
C ARG A 359 -3.08 18.59 8.76
N GLY A 360 -1.92 18.41 9.39
CA GLY A 360 -0.74 17.77 8.81
C GLY A 360 -1.00 16.32 8.39
N ILE A 361 -1.64 15.52 9.26
CA ILE A 361 -2.02 14.13 8.96
C ILE A 361 -2.96 14.07 7.74
N SER A 362 -4.03 14.87 7.72
CA SER A 362 -4.97 14.91 6.58
C SER A 362 -4.31 15.37 5.27
N SER A 363 -3.35 16.29 5.33
CA SER A 363 -2.55 16.70 4.16
C SER A 363 -1.67 15.55 3.64
N ARG A 364 -1.05 14.77 4.54
CA ARG A 364 -0.24 13.60 4.17
C ARG A 364 -1.08 12.46 3.57
N GLU A 365 -2.27 12.20 4.12
CA GLU A 365 -3.24 11.25 3.55
C GLU A 365 -3.61 11.62 2.11
N LYS A 366 -3.96 12.90 1.86
CA LYS A 366 -4.30 13.37 0.50
C LYS A 366 -3.17 13.17 -0.51
N LYS A 367 -1.91 13.39 -0.11
CA LYS A 367 -0.73 13.12 -0.95
C LYS A 367 -0.61 11.63 -1.29
N VAL A 368 -0.77 10.75 -0.29
CA VAL A 368 -0.75 9.29 -0.50
C VAL A 368 -1.86 8.84 -1.44
N THR A 369 -3.10 9.33 -1.27
CA THR A 369 -4.22 9.03 -2.19
C THR A 369 -3.91 9.46 -3.63
N ARG A 370 -3.21 10.58 -3.83
CA ARG A 370 -2.76 11.01 -5.16
C ARG A 370 -1.72 10.06 -5.76
N THR A 371 -0.79 9.51 -4.97
CA THR A 371 0.17 8.49 -5.42
C THR A 371 -0.53 7.28 -6.03
N ILE A 372 -1.51 6.72 -5.31
CA ILE A 372 -2.25 5.53 -5.77
C ILE A 372 -3.05 5.84 -7.01
N MET A 373 -3.62 7.05 -7.12
CA MET A 373 -4.34 7.47 -8.31
C MET A 373 -3.47 7.62 -9.55
N ALA A 374 -2.20 8.05 -9.42
CA ALA A 374 -1.28 8.05 -10.55
C ALA A 374 -1.03 6.61 -11.07
N ILE A 375 -0.81 5.67 -10.15
CA ILE A 375 -0.56 4.25 -10.46
C ILE A 375 -1.79 3.60 -11.11
N LEU A 376 -2.99 3.79 -10.54
CA LEU A 376 -4.23 3.21 -11.07
C LEU A 376 -4.60 3.78 -12.45
N VAL A 377 -4.35 5.08 -12.68
CA VAL A 377 -4.58 5.71 -14.00
C VAL A 377 -3.55 5.24 -15.02
N ALA A 378 -2.29 5.08 -14.63
CA ALA A 378 -1.26 4.51 -15.51
C ALA A 378 -1.61 3.08 -15.95
N PHE A 379 -2.00 2.22 -15.00
CA PHE A 379 -2.44 0.84 -15.27
C PHE A 379 -3.62 0.79 -16.24
N VAL A 380 -4.70 1.54 -15.98
CA VAL A 380 -5.87 1.55 -16.88
C VAL A 380 -5.49 2.09 -18.26
N ALA A 381 -4.76 3.21 -18.33
CA ALA A 381 -4.37 3.82 -19.62
C ALA A 381 -3.48 2.91 -20.48
N THR A 382 -2.61 2.10 -19.84
CA THR A 382 -1.70 1.19 -20.54
C THR A 382 -2.34 -0.14 -20.94
N TRP A 383 -3.20 -0.72 -20.09
CA TRP A 383 -3.77 -2.05 -20.32
C TRP A 383 -5.13 -2.03 -21.06
N THR A 384 -5.87 -0.91 -21.04
CA THR A 384 -7.16 -0.81 -21.74
C THR A 384 -7.04 -1.07 -23.25
N PRO A 385 -6.07 -0.53 -24.01
CA PRO A 385 -6.01 -0.74 -25.46
C PRO A 385 -5.89 -2.21 -25.87
N TYR A 386 -5.06 -3.00 -25.18
CA TYR A 386 -4.96 -4.44 -25.41
C TYR A 386 -6.28 -5.17 -25.12
N ASN A 387 -6.93 -4.87 -23.99
CA ASN A 387 -8.18 -5.53 -23.62
C ASN A 387 -9.35 -5.12 -24.54
N VAL A 388 -9.37 -3.88 -25.03
CA VAL A 388 -10.33 -3.42 -26.06
C VAL A 388 -10.11 -4.17 -27.38
N MET A 389 -8.86 -4.48 -27.76
CA MET A 389 -8.61 -5.35 -28.91
C MET A 389 -9.13 -6.79 -28.67
N VAL A 390 -8.98 -7.35 -27.47
CA VAL A 390 -9.61 -8.66 -27.13
C VAL A 390 -11.13 -8.61 -27.29
N LEU A 391 -11.79 -7.54 -26.84
CA LEU A 391 -13.23 -7.32 -27.01
C LEU A 391 -13.64 -7.16 -28.49
N ILE A 392 -12.84 -6.50 -29.32
CA ILE A 392 -13.12 -6.39 -30.76
C ILE A 392 -12.93 -7.75 -31.45
N ASN A 393 -11.88 -8.49 -31.08
CA ASN A 393 -11.56 -9.81 -31.63
C ASN A 393 -12.66 -10.87 -31.42
N THR A 394 -13.49 -10.75 -30.38
CA THR A 394 -14.68 -11.61 -30.21
C THR A 394 -15.77 -11.40 -31.26
N PHE A 395 -15.81 -10.26 -31.93
CA PHE A 395 -16.82 -9.94 -32.95
C PHE A 395 -16.23 -9.83 -34.36
N CYS A 396 -14.93 -9.54 -34.48
CA CYS A 396 -14.21 -9.48 -35.75
C CYS A 396 -12.71 -9.79 -35.55
N SER A 397 -12.30 -11.01 -35.91
CA SER A 397 -10.90 -11.44 -35.84
C SER A 397 -10.01 -10.75 -36.89
N ILE A 398 -10.55 -10.45 -38.07
CA ILE A 398 -9.81 -9.80 -39.18
C ILE A 398 -9.65 -8.28 -39.02
N CYS A 399 -10.29 -7.66 -38.03
CA CYS A 399 -10.30 -6.20 -37.87
C CYS A 399 -9.03 -5.64 -37.20
N ILE A 400 -8.12 -6.48 -36.72
CA ILE A 400 -6.97 -6.07 -35.89
C ILE A 400 -5.67 -6.58 -36.51
N PRO A 401 -4.91 -5.75 -37.26
CA PRO A 401 -3.62 -6.16 -37.79
C PRO A 401 -2.59 -6.42 -36.68
N ASN A 402 -1.69 -7.38 -36.90
CA ASN A 402 -0.70 -7.84 -35.93
C ASN A 402 0.12 -6.70 -35.30
N SER A 403 0.44 -5.65 -36.06
CA SER A 403 1.15 -4.47 -35.55
C SER A 403 0.43 -3.78 -34.38
N LEU A 404 -0.91 -3.76 -34.36
CA LEU A 404 -1.67 -3.22 -33.22
C LEU A 404 -1.59 -4.15 -32.01
N TRP A 405 -1.68 -5.47 -32.20
CA TRP A 405 -1.45 -6.44 -31.12
C TRP A 405 -0.07 -6.27 -30.48
N THR A 406 0.97 -6.10 -31.29
CA THR A 406 2.34 -5.83 -30.84
C THR A 406 2.44 -4.54 -30.03
N ILE A 407 1.85 -3.45 -30.51
CA ILE A 407 1.81 -2.17 -29.79
C ILE A 407 1.04 -2.29 -28.46
N GLY A 408 -0.09 -3.01 -28.45
CA GLY A 408 -0.91 -3.22 -27.25
C GLY A 408 -0.20 -4.05 -26.17
N TYR A 409 0.52 -5.10 -26.55
CA TYR A 409 1.37 -5.89 -25.65
C TYR A 409 2.49 -5.03 -25.04
N TRP A 410 3.22 -4.29 -25.88
CA TRP A 410 4.27 -3.38 -25.41
C TRP A 410 3.75 -2.29 -24.49
N LEU A 411 2.55 -1.77 -24.76
CA LEU A 411 1.91 -0.80 -23.88
C LEU A 411 1.59 -1.39 -22.51
N CYS A 412 1.16 -2.66 -22.44
CA CYS A 412 0.96 -3.37 -21.17
C CYS A 412 2.27 -3.52 -20.37
N TYR A 413 3.40 -3.81 -21.04
CA TYR A 413 4.72 -3.87 -20.41
C TYR A 413 5.22 -2.48 -19.94
N ILE A 414 4.93 -1.40 -20.67
CA ILE A 414 5.31 -0.02 -20.30
C ILE A 414 4.73 0.42 -18.94
N ASN A 415 3.63 -0.20 -18.47
CA ASN A 415 3.13 -0.02 -17.11
C ASN A 415 4.21 -0.27 -16.04
N SER A 416 4.99 -1.34 -16.20
CA SER A 416 6.07 -1.74 -15.29
C SER A 416 7.26 -0.76 -15.30
N THR A 417 7.46 -0.04 -16.42
CA THR A 417 8.42 1.07 -16.55
C THR A 417 7.93 2.33 -15.82
N ILE A 418 6.62 2.61 -15.86
CA ILE A 418 6.00 3.81 -15.28
C ILE A 418 5.94 3.75 -13.73
N ASN A 419 5.75 2.57 -13.15
CA ASN A 419 5.56 2.40 -11.70
C ASN A 419 6.66 3.06 -10.83
N PRO A 420 7.97 2.83 -11.04
CA PRO A 420 9.05 3.54 -10.33
C PRO A 420 8.97 5.07 -10.44
N ALA A 421 8.60 5.60 -11.61
CA ALA A 421 8.46 7.03 -11.83
C ALA A 421 7.29 7.61 -11.04
N CYS A 422 6.14 6.93 -10.99
CA CYS A 422 5.01 7.30 -10.14
C CYS A 422 5.41 7.40 -8.66
N TYR A 423 6.22 6.45 -8.16
CA TYR A 423 6.67 6.47 -6.75
C TYR A 423 7.60 7.66 -6.47
N ALA A 424 8.57 7.92 -7.35
CA ALA A 424 9.53 9.02 -7.21
C ALA A 424 8.87 10.40 -7.34
N LEU A 425 7.91 10.57 -8.27
CA LEU A 425 7.19 11.84 -8.46
C LEU A 425 6.23 12.13 -7.30
N CYS A 426 5.55 11.11 -6.76
CA CYS A 426 4.50 11.31 -5.77
C CYS A 426 4.95 11.15 -4.31
N ASN A 427 6.14 10.62 -4.04
CA ASN A 427 6.68 10.46 -2.67
C ASN A 427 8.11 11.01 -2.55
N ALA A 428 8.24 12.15 -1.87
CA ALA A 428 9.53 12.82 -1.65
C ALA A 428 10.56 11.96 -0.88
N THR A 429 10.13 11.04 -0.03
CA THR A 429 11.05 10.13 0.67
C THR A 429 11.66 9.10 -0.30
N PHE A 430 10.89 8.62 -1.28
CA PHE A 430 11.45 7.82 -2.39
C PHE A 430 12.39 8.68 -3.25
N LYS A 431 11.96 9.89 -3.68
CA LYS A 431 12.79 10.79 -4.50
C LYS A 431 14.15 11.09 -3.89
N ASN A 432 14.19 11.40 -2.58
CA ASN A 432 15.44 11.68 -1.88
C ASN A 432 16.28 10.41 -1.72
N THR A 433 15.67 9.26 -1.44
CA THR A 433 16.39 7.98 -1.34
C THR A 433 17.01 7.60 -2.70
N PHE A 434 16.26 7.74 -3.80
CA PHE A 434 16.77 7.54 -5.18
C PHE A 434 17.99 8.44 -5.45
N LYS A 435 17.90 9.74 -5.14
CA LYS A 435 19.03 10.66 -5.31
C LYS A 435 20.25 10.24 -4.49
N HIS A 436 20.10 9.81 -3.24
CA HIS A 436 21.22 9.35 -2.44
C HIS A 436 21.79 8.00 -2.90
N LEU A 437 20.96 7.07 -3.41
CA LEU A 437 21.43 5.80 -3.98
C LEU A 437 22.25 6.05 -5.26
N LEU A 438 21.75 6.87 -6.19
CA LEU A 438 22.42 7.21 -7.44
C LEU A 438 23.73 8.01 -7.23
N LEU A 439 23.83 8.77 -6.14
CA LEU A 439 25.06 9.47 -5.74
C LEU A 439 25.94 8.65 -4.76
N CYS A 440 25.65 7.36 -4.56
CA CYS A 440 26.34 6.45 -3.64
C CYS A 440 26.42 6.93 -2.16
N GLN A 441 25.58 7.86 -1.75
CA GLN A 441 25.57 8.49 -0.42
C GLN A 441 24.86 7.63 0.65
N TYR A 442 25.13 6.33 0.69
CA TYR A 442 24.47 5.37 1.59
C TYR A 442 24.55 5.74 3.08
N LYS A 443 25.63 6.40 3.53
CA LYS A 443 25.77 6.90 4.91
C LYS A 443 24.65 7.89 5.27
N ASN A 444 24.32 8.81 4.37
CA ASN A 444 23.32 9.88 4.59
C ASN A 444 21.89 9.34 4.71
N ILE A 445 21.60 8.18 4.10
CA ILE A 445 20.28 7.53 4.20
C ILE A 445 20.06 6.92 5.60
N ARG A 446 21.13 6.50 6.28
CA ARG A 446 21.06 5.91 7.63
C ARG A 446 21.09 6.93 8.77
N THR A 447 21.70 8.11 8.56
CA THR A 447 21.82 9.17 9.58
C THR A 447 20.61 10.11 9.64
N ALA A 448 19.72 10.10 8.64
CA ALA A 448 18.45 10.83 8.66
C ALA A 448 17.42 10.17 9.60
N ARG A 449 17.60 10.41 10.91
CA ARG A 449 16.67 10.09 12.00
C ARG A 449 15.75 11.27 12.32
#